data_AF-A0A6A9SZ89-F1
#
_entry.id   AF-A0A6A9SZ89-F1
#
_cell.length_a   1.000
_cell.length_b   1.000
_cell.length_c   1.000
_cell.angle_alpha   90.00
_cell.angle_beta   90.00
_cell.angle_gamma   90.00
#
_symmetry.space_group_name_H-M   'P 1'
#
loop_
_entity.id
_entity.type
_entity.pdbx_description
1 polymer ?
#
loop_
_entity_poly.entity_id
_entity_poly.type
_entity_poly.pdbx_seq_one_letter_code
_entity_poly.pdbx_strand_id
1 'polypeptide(L)'
;MADSRYTRDGASAVAFAAAIDDTDRIVLVGRPTTALASPATRADVTTHLLTGSGQSMADSGPDSLADADAFGTAREGSTTTAEADGQIRAYTPVDGTDWVVVSTADTDALYTVSGTVGRNVVVLVVAGLVSVLVVGSVLGRHVVSPLVELRDRTEDIEDGRLDVDLSTDREDEIGRLYRSFGSMRDAPGAGPTGRTGQTRG
;
A
#
# COMPACT_ATOMS: atom_id res chain seq x y z
N MET A 1 26.23 -22.77 -43.88
CA MET A 1 25.05 -23.65 -44.01
C MET A 1 25.41 -24.98 -43.37
N ALA A 2 24.89 -25.24 -42.17
CA ALA A 2 24.82 -26.56 -41.57
C ALA A 2 23.69 -26.53 -40.53
N ASP A 3 22.59 -27.19 -40.89
CA ASP A 3 21.45 -27.50 -40.05
C ASP A 3 21.80 -28.73 -39.20
N SER A 4 21.52 -28.70 -37.89
CA SER A 4 21.12 -29.90 -37.16
C SER A 4 20.57 -29.54 -35.78
N ARG A 5 19.26 -29.69 -35.66
CA ARG A 5 18.51 -29.74 -34.40
C ARG A 5 18.75 -31.09 -33.72
N TYR A 6 18.85 -31.11 -32.39
CA TYR A 6 18.73 -32.34 -31.61
C TYR A 6 17.92 -32.11 -30.33
N THR A 7 16.96 -32.99 -30.05
CA THR A 7 16.16 -33.01 -28.82
C THR A 7 16.10 -34.44 -28.31
N ARG A 8 16.44 -34.67 -27.04
CA ARG A 8 16.17 -35.95 -26.35
C ARG A 8 16.13 -35.80 -24.82
N ASP A 9 15.06 -36.28 -24.20
CA ASP A 9 14.92 -36.72 -22.80
C ASP A 9 15.06 -35.71 -21.62
N GLY A 10 14.57 -34.47 -21.77
CA GLY A 10 13.92 -33.72 -20.66
C GLY A 10 14.63 -33.44 -19.32
N ALA A 11 15.97 -33.48 -19.23
CA ALA A 11 16.71 -33.20 -17.99
C ALA A 11 17.50 -31.86 -18.02
N SER A 12 17.86 -31.34 -16.83
CA SER A 12 18.62 -30.09 -16.55
C SER A 12 20.09 -30.35 -16.12
N ALA A 13 21.07 -29.55 -16.55
CA ALA A 13 22.53 -29.73 -16.40
C ALA A 13 23.32 -28.45 -16.73
N VAL A 14 24.64 -28.56 -16.60
CA VAL A 14 25.60 -27.48 -16.66
C VAL A 14 26.72 -27.89 -17.64
N ALA A 15 27.18 -26.94 -18.46
CA ALA A 15 28.35 -27.12 -19.31
C ALA A 15 29.52 -26.32 -18.76
N PHE A 16 30.70 -26.93 -18.73
CA PHE A 16 31.95 -26.26 -18.44
C PHE A 16 32.75 -26.17 -19.73
N ALA A 17 33.32 -24.98 -20.00
CA ALA A 17 34.24 -24.76 -21.11
C ALA A 17 35.63 -24.52 -20.51
N ALA A 18 36.62 -25.26 -21.01
CA ALA A 18 38.02 -24.99 -20.74
C ALA A 18 38.71 -24.66 -22.07
N ALA A 19 39.45 -23.55 -22.09
CA ALA A 19 40.35 -23.24 -23.19
C ALA A 19 41.54 -24.20 -23.12
N ILE A 20 42.00 -24.69 -24.27
CA ILE A 20 43.24 -25.45 -24.36
C ILE A 20 44.30 -24.48 -24.87
N ASP A 21 45.30 -24.19 -24.05
CA ASP A 21 46.41 -23.33 -24.45
C ASP A 21 47.11 -23.88 -25.72
N ASP A 22 47.60 -22.97 -26.55
CA ASP A 22 48.24 -23.23 -27.85
C ASP A 22 47.31 -23.80 -28.96
N THR A 23 45.98 -23.67 -28.85
CA THR A 23 45.06 -23.96 -29.96
C THR A 23 43.84 -23.04 -29.98
N ASP A 24 43.34 -22.67 -31.16
CA ASP A 24 42.03 -22.00 -31.35
C ASP A 24 40.83 -22.96 -31.14
N ARG A 25 40.89 -23.85 -30.14
CA ARG A 25 39.86 -24.87 -29.89
C ARG A 25 39.44 -24.88 -28.43
N ILE A 26 38.14 -24.96 -28.20
CA ILE A 26 37.53 -25.08 -26.87
C ILE A 26 36.87 -26.45 -26.78
N VAL A 27 37.08 -27.14 -25.66
CA VAL A 27 36.35 -28.38 -25.36
C VAL A 27 35.21 -28.04 -24.42
N LEU A 28 33.98 -28.22 -24.91
CA LEU A 28 32.78 -28.21 -24.08
C LEU A 28 32.47 -29.63 -23.62
N VAL A 29 32.44 -29.82 -22.30
CA VAL A 29 31.88 -31.04 -21.70
C VAL A 29 30.64 -30.63 -20.92
N GLY A 30 29.49 -31.06 -21.41
CA GLY A 30 28.20 -30.86 -20.75
C GLY A 30 27.25 -32.01 -21.07
N ARG A 31 26.36 -32.36 -20.13
CA ARG A 31 25.15 -33.10 -20.47
C ARG A 31 24.14 -32.09 -21.02
N PRO A 32 23.45 -32.37 -22.14
CA PRO A 32 22.73 -31.34 -22.88
C PRO A 32 21.48 -30.95 -22.13
N THR A 33 21.40 -29.70 -21.66
CA THR A 33 20.23 -29.30 -20.89
C THR A 33 19.79 -27.87 -21.11
N THR A 34 18.48 -27.72 -21.16
CA THR A 34 17.74 -26.52 -21.51
C THR A 34 17.73 -25.45 -20.42
N ALA A 35 18.32 -25.72 -19.25
CA ALA A 35 18.28 -24.85 -18.07
C ALA A 35 19.21 -23.63 -18.15
N LEU A 36 20.29 -23.69 -18.94
CA LEU A 36 21.19 -22.54 -19.13
C LEU A 36 20.70 -21.57 -20.22
N ALA A 37 19.88 -22.06 -21.15
CA ALA A 37 19.31 -21.25 -22.24
C ALA A 37 17.91 -20.70 -21.91
N SER A 38 17.29 -21.20 -20.84
CA SER A 38 16.03 -20.66 -20.33
C SER A 38 16.38 -19.62 -19.26
N PRO A 39 15.93 -18.37 -19.37
CA PRO A 39 16.11 -17.43 -18.29
C PRO A 39 15.52 -18.01 -17.00
N ALA A 40 16.28 -17.95 -15.91
CA ALA A 40 15.81 -18.40 -14.61
C ALA A 40 14.79 -17.38 -14.09
N THR A 41 13.50 -17.61 -14.35
CA THR A 41 12.44 -16.76 -13.82
C THR A 41 12.27 -17.03 -12.34
N ARG A 42 12.68 -16.07 -11.51
CA ARG A 42 12.37 -16.08 -10.08
C ARG A 42 11.56 -14.82 -9.78
N ALA A 43 10.25 -14.98 -9.63
CA ALA A 43 9.31 -13.95 -9.18
C ALA A 43 9.59 -12.57 -9.80
N ASP A 44 9.38 -12.45 -11.12
CA ASP A 44 9.47 -11.21 -11.91
C ASP A 44 10.89 -10.77 -12.32
N VAL A 45 11.92 -11.56 -12.00
CA VAL A 45 13.29 -11.36 -12.50
C VAL A 45 13.65 -12.40 -13.56
N THR A 46 14.17 -11.94 -14.70
CA THR A 46 14.62 -12.74 -15.84
C THR A 46 16.12 -12.56 -16.03
N THR A 47 16.90 -13.64 -16.01
CA THR A 47 18.37 -13.57 -16.16
C THR A 47 18.83 -14.07 -17.53
N HIS A 48 19.65 -13.26 -18.20
CA HIS A 48 20.28 -13.53 -19.49
C HIS A 48 21.80 -13.51 -19.36
N LEU A 49 22.50 -14.18 -20.27
CA LEU A 49 23.95 -14.14 -20.38
C LEU A 49 24.33 -13.53 -21.73
N LEU A 50 25.14 -12.48 -21.70
CA LEU A 50 25.64 -11.78 -22.88
C LEU A 50 27.12 -12.09 -23.09
N THR A 51 27.49 -12.31 -24.35
CA THR A 51 28.87 -12.38 -24.82
C THR A 51 29.55 -11.01 -24.72
N GLY A 52 30.87 -10.96 -24.90
CA GLY A 52 31.61 -9.70 -24.90
C GLY A 52 31.23 -8.70 -26.00
N SER A 53 30.55 -9.14 -27.06
CA SER A 53 30.00 -8.26 -28.11
C SER A 53 28.59 -7.79 -27.80
N GLY A 54 28.04 -8.11 -26.63
CA GLY A 54 26.68 -7.77 -26.21
C GLY A 54 25.60 -8.72 -26.75
N GLN A 55 25.96 -9.77 -27.49
CA GLN A 55 25.00 -10.73 -28.04
C GLN A 55 24.54 -11.73 -26.97
N SER A 56 23.23 -12.01 -26.93
CA SER A 56 22.67 -13.01 -26.02
C SER A 56 23.14 -14.43 -26.37
N MET A 57 23.54 -15.19 -25.36
CA MET A 57 23.88 -16.61 -25.52
C MET A 57 22.66 -17.52 -25.57
N ALA A 58 21.48 -17.01 -25.20
CA ALA A 58 20.23 -17.75 -25.25
C ALA A 58 19.50 -17.46 -26.57
N ASP A 59 18.97 -18.52 -27.20
CA ASP A 59 18.23 -18.48 -28.48
C ASP A 59 16.88 -17.74 -28.39
N SER A 60 16.53 -17.19 -27.23
CA SER A 60 15.23 -16.54 -26.95
C SER A 60 15.37 -15.22 -26.17
N GLY A 61 16.59 -14.66 -26.08
CA GLY A 61 16.82 -13.38 -25.43
C GLY A 61 16.57 -12.18 -26.36
N PRO A 62 16.16 -11.01 -25.84
CA PRO A 62 16.11 -9.78 -26.63
C PRO A 62 17.52 -9.34 -27.05
N ASP A 63 17.67 -8.95 -28.32
CA ASP A 63 18.94 -8.45 -28.88
C ASP A 63 19.39 -7.12 -28.24
N SER A 64 18.50 -6.41 -27.54
CA SER A 64 18.70 -5.04 -27.04
C SER A 64 19.03 -4.94 -25.54
N LEU A 65 19.59 -5.99 -24.94
CA LEU A 65 19.95 -5.99 -23.52
C LEU A 65 21.29 -5.30 -23.20
N ALA A 66 22.11 -5.02 -24.21
CA ALA A 66 23.39 -4.33 -24.04
C ALA A 66 23.18 -2.81 -24.05
N ASP A 67 22.92 -2.23 -22.88
CA ASP A 67 23.07 -0.79 -22.69
C ASP A 67 24.56 -0.43 -22.77
N ALA A 68 24.95 0.46 -23.69
CA ALA A 68 26.36 0.68 -24.02
C ALA A 68 27.21 1.10 -22.81
N ASP A 69 26.67 1.93 -21.93
CA ASP A 69 27.41 2.48 -20.80
C ASP A 69 27.50 1.47 -19.64
N ALA A 70 26.36 0.86 -19.29
CA ALA A 70 26.31 -0.11 -18.20
C ALA A 70 27.00 -1.44 -18.58
N PHE A 71 26.85 -1.89 -19.82
CA PHE A 71 27.53 -3.07 -20.34
C PHE A 71 29.05 -2.86 -20.44
N GLY A 72 29.49 -1.67 -20.88
CA GLY A 72 30.91 -1.30 -20.89
C GLY A 72 31.53 -1.32 -19.49
N THR A 73 30.86 -0.70 -18.53
CA THR A 73 31.26 -0.71 -17.10
C THR A 73 31.35 -2.14 -16.54
N ALA A 74 30.42 -3.00 -16.93
CA ALA A 74 30.43 -4.40 -16.53
C ALA A 74 31.62 -5.16 -17.11
N ARG A 75 31.95 -4.95 -18.38
CA ARG A 75 33.13 -5.53 -19.03
C ARG A 75 34.45 -5.13 -18.38
N GLU A 76 34.51 -3.99 -17.70
CA GLU A 76 35.68 -3.54 -16.94
C GLU A 76 35.78 -4.21 -15.56
N GLY A 77 34.86 -5.12 -15.22
CA GLY A 77 34.89 -5.91 -13.99
C GLY A 77 34.02 -5.35 -12.86
N SER A 78 33.19 -4.33 -13.13
CA SER A 78 32.33 -3.71 -12.10
C SER A 78 30.86 -4.11 -12.24
N THR A 79 30.20 -4.48 -11.15
CA THR A 79 28.73 -4.69 -11.18
C THR A 79 28.01 -3.35 -11.22
N THR A 80 27.04 -3.18 -12.11
CA THR A 80 26.29 -1.93 -12.27
C THR A 80 24.81 -2.18 -12.57
N THR A 81 23.99 -1.14 -12.48
CA THR A 81 22.55 -1.18 -12.77
C THR A 81 22.17 -0.07 -13.72
N ALA A 82 21.25 -0.34 -14.65
CA ALA A 82 20.66 0.66 -15.52
C ALA A 82 19.15 0.48 -15.62
N GLU A 83 18.44 1.55 -15.95
CA GLU A 83 17.02 1.52 -16.24
C GLU A 83 16.81 1.75 -17.74
N ALA A 84 16.10 0.83 -18.39
CA ALA A 84 15.80 0.92 -19.82
C ALA A 84 14.49 0.19 -20.11
N ASP A 85 13.66 0.78 -20.99
CA ASP A 85 12.40 0.20 -21.47
C ASP A 85 11.42 -0.23 -20.35
N GLY A 86 11.35 0.52 -19.25
CA GLY A 86 10.48 0.17 -18.12
C GLY A 86 10.98 -1.04 -17.32
N GLN A 87 12.27 -1.33 -17.40
CA GLN A 87 12.91 -2.42 -16.66
C GLN A 87 14.14 -1.90 -15.93
N ILE A 88 14.35 -2.41 -14.71
CA ILE A 88 15.65 -2.31 -14.04
C ILE A 88 16.49 -3.49 -14.49
N ARG A 89 17.70 -3.20 -14.95
CA ARG A 89 18.68 -4.18 -15.44
C ARG A 89 19.91 -4.13 -14.55
N ALA A 90 20.32 -5.27 -14.01
CA ALA A 90 21.57 -5.44 -13.27
C ALA A 90 22.58 -6.20 -14.14
N TYR A 91 23.78 -5.63 -14.27
CA TYR A 91 24.88 -6.16 -15.08
C TYR A 91 25.99 -6.64 -14.14
N THR A 92 26.35 -7.92 -14.24
CA THR A 92 27.39 -8.55 -13.42
C THR A 92 28.39 -9.25 -14.32
N PRO A 93 29.68 -8.89 -14.30
CA PRO A 93 30.70 -9.61 -15.07
C PRO A 93 30.89 -11.03 -14.59
N VAL A 94 31.31 -11.91 -15.50
CA VAL A 94 31.73 -13.27 -15.19
C VAL A 94 33.26 -13.32 -15.15
N ASP A 95 33.81 -13.50 -13.95
CA ASP A 95 35.25 -13.55 -13.71
C ASP A 95 35.98 -14.50 -14.67
N GLY A 96 37.08 -14.01 -15.26
CA GLY A 96 37.90 -14.78 -16.20
C GLY A 96 37.33 -14.92 -17.61
N THR A 97 36.26 -14.20 -17.94
CA THR A 97 35.66 -14.17 -19.29
C THR A 97 35.26 -12.75 -19.68
N ASP A 98 34.92 -12.56 -20.95
CA ASP A 98 34.33 -11.32 -21.47
C ASP A 98 32.80 -11.26 -21.32
N TRP A 99 32.19 -12.19 -20.56
CA TRP A 99 30.75 -12.35 -20.50
C TRP A 99 30.14 -11.53 -19.37
N VAL A 100 28.90 -11.09 -19.58
CA VAL A 100 28.13 -10.31 -18.62
C VAL A 100 26.78 -10.97 -18.39
N VAL A 101 26.45 -11.25 -17.13
CA VAL A 101 25.11 -11.66 -16.71
C VAL A 101 24.24 -10.42 -16.60
N VAL A 102 23.08 -10.43 -17.24
CA VAL A 102 22.09 -9.35 -17.17
C VAL A 102 20.82 -9.89 -16.56
N SER A 103 20.42 -9.35 -15.41
CA SER A 103 19.14 -9.67 -14.78
C SER A 103 18.19 -8.50 -14.97
N THR A 104 17.03 -8.73 -15.56
CA THR A 104 15.99 -7.72 -15.81
C THR A 104 14.80 -7.93 -14.89
N ALA A 105 14.20 -6.85 -14.42
CA ALA A 105 12.95 -6.84 -13.68
C ALA A 105 12.03 -5.74 -14.21
N ASP A 106 10.79 -6.08 -14.54
CA ASP A 106 9.80 -5.11 -15.01
C ASP A 106 9.41 -4.17 -13.87
N THR A 107 9.64 -2.86 -14.02
CA THR A 107 9.18 -1.89 -13.02
C THR A 107 7.66 -1.86 -12.96
N ASP A 108 6.99 -2.01 -14.11
CA ASP A 108 5.54 -2.11 -14.19
C ASP A 108 5.00 -3.32 -13.41
N ALA A 109 5.67 -4.48 -13.42
CA ALA A 109 5.23 -5.62 -12.60
C ALA A 109 5.30 -5.31 -11.09
N LEU A 110 6.33 -4.59 -10.66
CA LEU A 110 6.44 -4.09 -9.28
C LEU A 110 5.33 -3.08 -8.94
N TYR A 111 4.89 -2.27 -9.91
CA TYR A 111 3.77 -1.34 -9.73
C TYR A 111 2.39 -1.98 -9.99
N THR A 112 2.27 -3.14 -10.62
CA THR A 112 0.97 -3.76 -10.95
C THR A 112 0.29 -4.32 -9.69
N VAL A 113 1.07 -4.81 -8.71
CA VAL A 113 0.56 -5.11 -7.35
C VAL A 113 -0.06 -3.86 -6.70
N SER A 114 0.43 -2.67 -7.06
CA SER A 114 -0.07 -1.40 -6.54
C SER A 114 -1.47 -1.03 -7.06
N GLY A 115 -1.96 -1.62 -8.16
CA GLY A 115 -3.32 -1.33 -8.65
C GLY A 115 -4.41 -1.86 -7.71
N THR A 116 -4.24 -3.09 -7.23
CA THR A 116 -5.17 -3.71 -6.26
C THR A 116 -4.97 -3.15 -4.87
N VAL A 117 -3.72 -2.98 -4.43
CA VAL A 117 -3.40 -2.36 -3.13
C VAL A 117 -3.89 -0.92 -3.09
N GLY A 118 -3.66 -0.14 -4.14
CA GLY A 118 -4.09 1.25 -4.27
C GLY A 118 -5.61 1.40 -4.23
N ARG A 119 -6.35 0.51 -4.93
CA ARG A 119 -7.82 0.50 -4.83
C ARG A 119 -8.30 0.18 -3.41
N ASN A 120 -7.68 -0.78 -2.73
CA ASN A 120 -8.04 -1.10 -1.35
C ASN A 120 -7.75 0.07 -0.39
N VAL A 121 -6.61 0.75 -0.55
CA VAL A 121 -6.28 1.95 0.22
C VAL A 121 -7.31 3.04 -0.01
N VAL A 122 -7.70 3.32 -1.26
CA VAL A 122 -8.74 4.31 -1.57
C VAL A 122 -10.07 3.93 -0.93
N VAL A 123 -10.48 2.65 -1.03
CA VAL A 123 -11.71 2.16 -0.39
C VAL A 123 -11.65 2.34 1.13
N LEU A 124 -10.53 2.03 1.77
CA LEU A 124 -10.34 2.21 3.21
C LEU A 124 -10.39 3.68 3.62
N VAL A 125 -9.76 4.58 2.86
CA VAL A 125 -9.80 6.02 3.11
C VAL A 125 -11.23 6.54 2.99
N VAL A 126 -11.94 6.20 1.91
CA VAL A 126 -13.34 6.60 1.71
C VAL A 126 -14.22 6.03 2.82
N ALA A 127 -14.06 4.75 3.19
CA ALA A 127 -14.80 4.15 4.28
C ALA A 127 -14.53 4.85 5.62
N GLY A 128 -13.28 5.25 5.88
CA GLY A 128 -12.90 6.03 7.06
C GLY A 128 -13.58 7.41 7.08
N LEU A 129 -13.55 8.15 5.97
CA LEU A 129 -14.21 9.45 5.84
C LEU A 129 -15.73 9.33 6.04
N VAL A 130 -16.35 8.34 5.41
CA VAL A 130 -17.79 8.07 5.58
C VAL A 130 -18.10 7.75 7.04
N SER A 131 -17.27 6.94 7.71
CA SER A 131 -17.46 6.60 9.12
C SER A 131 -17.40 7.84 10.02
N VAL A 132 -16.45 8.75 9.78
CA VAL A 132 -16.35 10.03 10.50
C VAL A 132 -17.59 10.90 10.26
N LEU A 133 -18.05 11.01 9.01
CA LEU A 133 -19.26 11.76 8.68
C LEU A 133 -20.51 11.19 9.35
N VAL A 134 -20.66 9.87 9.36
CA VAL A 134 -21.79 9.19 10.03
C VAL A 134 -21.76 9.47 11.52
N VAL A 135 -20.62 9.23 12.19
CA VAL A 135 -20.49 9.46 13.65
C VAL A 135 -20.72 10.92 13.99
N GLY A 136 -20.08 11.85 13.27
CA GLY A 136 -20.25 13.28 13.48
C GLY A 136 -21.69 13.73 13.28
N SER A 137 -22.38 13.19 12.26
CA SER A 137 -23.78 13.50 11.99
C SER A 137 -24.72 12.95 13.06
N VAL A 138 -24.49 11.73 13.54
CA VAL A 138 -25.27 11.12 14.62
C VAL A 138 -25.09 11.91 15.91
N LEU A 139 -23.85 12.19 16.32
CA LEU A 139 -23.56 12.98 17.53
C LEU A 139 -24.13 14.40 17.41
N GLY A 140 -23.96 15.04 16.26
CA GLY A 140 -24.48 16.37 15.99
C GLY A 140 -25.99 16.46 16.20
N ARG A 141 -26.75 15.50 15.66
CA ARG A 141 -28.22 15.50 15.72
C ARG A 141 -28.78 15.01 17.06
N HIS A 142 -28.18 14.00 17.68
CA HIS A 142 -28.76 13.33 18.85
C HIS A 142 -28.21 13.86 20.19
N VAL A 143 -27.05 14.51 20.16
CA VAL A 143 -26.37 15.00 21.38
C VAL A 143 -26.18 16.50 21.32
N VAL A 144 -25.44 17.02 20.33
CA VAL A 144 -25.05 18.44 20.30
C VAL A 144 -26.26 19.35 20.12
N SER A 145 -27.09 19.12 19.08
CA SER A 145 -28.23 20.00 18.78
C SER A 145 -29.23 20.09 19.94
N PRO A 146 -29.67 18.99 20.58
CA PRO A 146 -30.59 19.08 21.73
C PRO A 146 -29.95 19.74 22.96
N LEU A 147 -28.64 19.58 23.18
CA LEU A 147 -27.96 20.25 24.28
C LEU A 147 -27.86 21.77 24.06
N VAL A 148 -27.60 22.20 22.83
CA VAL A 148 -27.61 23.63 22.45
C VAL A 148 -29.01 24.19 22.62
N GLU A 149 -30.04 23.50 22.12
CA GLU A 149 -31.43 23.94 22.25
C GLU A 149 -31.88 24.03 23.72
N LEU A 150 -31.48 23.07 24.56
CA LEU A 150 -31.73 23.14 26.00
C LEU A 150 -31.00 24.30 26.68
N ARG A 151 -29.74 24.52 26.32
CA ARG A 151 -28.95 25.65 26.82
C ARG A 151 -29.66 26.96 26.49
N ASP A 152 -30.04 27.17 25.25
CA ASP A 152 -30.65 28.42 24.79
C ASP A 152 -32.00 28.65 25.51
N ARG A 153 -32.82 27.61 25.68
CA ARG A 153 -34.06 27.67 26.47
C ARG A 153 -33.83 27.96 27.95
N THR A 154 -32.72 27.51 28.50
CA THR A 154 -32.37 27.77 29.91
C THR A 154 -31.89 29.21 30.09
N GLU A 155 -31.16 29.76 29.12
CA GLU A 155 -30.79 31.18 29.08
C GLU A 155 -32.04 32.08 29.03
N ASP A 156 -33.06 31.70 28.25
CA ASP A 156 -34.35 32.42 28.24
C ASP A 156 -35.04 32.45 29.63
N ILE A 157 -34.96 31.36 30.40
CA ILE A 157 -35.50 31.28 31.76
C ILE A 157 -34.71 32.19 32.71
N GLU A 158 -33.39 32.21 32.59
CA GLU A 158 -32.50 33.10 33.37
C GLU A 158 -32.83 34.58 33.11
N ASP A 159 -33.14 34.92 31.86
CA ASP A 159 -33.61 36.25 31.44
C ASP A 159 -35.05 36.57 31.90
N GLY A 160 -35.71 35.66 32.63
CA GLY A 160 -37.04 35.83 33.19
C GLY A 160 -38.19 35.43 32.26
N ARG A 161 -37.91 34.84 31.09
CA ARG A 161 -38.95 34.27 30.21
C ARG A 161 -39.27 32.85 30.65
N LEU A 162 -40.26 32.72 31.54
CA LEU A 162 -40.67 31.41 32.08
C LEU A 162 -41.60 30.62 31.14
N ASP A 163 -42.13 31.24 30.08
CA ASP A 163 -43.03 30.61 29.11
C ASP A 163 -42.26 29.93 27.95
N VAL A 164 -41.20 29.18 28.26
CA VAL A 164 -40.46 28.38 27.28
C VAL A 164 -40.88 26.93 27.29
N ASP A 165 -40.94 26.28 26.14
CA ASP A 165 -41.28 24.86 26.08
C ASP A 165 -40.06 23.98 26.39
N LEU A 166 -40.13 23.25 27.51
CA LEU A 166 -39.14 22.25 27.92
C LEU A 166 -39.66 20.81 27.79
N SER A 167 -40.78 20.62 27.09
CA SER A 167 -41.31 19.29 26.81
C SER A 167 -40.37 18.51 25.88
N THR A 168 -40.30 17.19 26.07
CA THR A 168 -39.51 16.32 25.21
C THR A 168 -40.06 14.90 25.26
N ASP A 169 -40.14 14.26 24.09
CA ASP A 169 -40.47 12.85 23.96
C ASP A 169 -39.25 11.92 24.18
N ARG A 170 -38.08 12.48 24.50
CA ARG A 170 -36.85 11.69 24.70
C ARG A 170 -36.88 10.90 26.00
N GLU A 171 -36.47 9.64 25.91
CA GLU A 171 -36.44 8.71 27.05
C GLU A 171 -35.04 8.48 27.65
N ASP A 172 -34.01 9.07 27.05
CA ASP A 172 -32.60 8.95 27.46
C ASP A 172 -32.17 9.97 28.53
N GLU A 173 -30.87 9.98 28.85
CA GLU A 173 -30.22 10.89 29.80
C GLU A 173 -30.53 12.36 29.50
N ILE A 174 -30.57 12.75 28.23
CA ILE A 174 -30.83 14.13 27.83
C ILE A 174 -32.32 14.46 28.04
N GLY A 175 -33.21 13.53 27.72
CA GLY A 175 -34.63 13.67 28.04
C GLY A 175 -34.88 13.85 29.54
N ARG A 176 -34.14 13.13 30.39
CA ARG A 176 -34.19 13.33 31.85
C ARG A 176 -33.72 14.74 32.25
N LEU A 177 -32.73 15.28 31.57
CA LEU A 177 -32.23 16.64 31.83
C LEU A 177 -33.28 17.71 31.51
N TYR A 178 -33.91 17.64 30.34
CA TYR A 178 -35.05 18.51 29.97
C TYR A 178 -36.15 18.50 31.03
N ARG A 179 -36.60 17.31 31.46
CA ARG A 179 -37.63 17.17 32.51
C ARG A 179 -37.20 17.75 33.85
N SER A 180 -35.92 17.62 34.20
CA SER A 180 -35.38 18.12 35.46
C SER A 180 -35.38 19.66 35.50
N PHE A 181 -34.95 20.30 34.42
CA PHE A 181 -35.01 21.76 34.29
C PHE A 181 -36.45 22.30 34.26
N GLY A 182 -37.37 21.61 33.55
CA GLY A 182 -38.79 21.97 33.57
C GLY A 182 -39.36 21.95 34.99
N SER A 183 -39.04 20.90 35.76
CA SER A 183 -39.48 20.78 37.15
C SER A 183 -38.91 21.87 38.07
N MET A 184 -37.68 22.34 37.84
CA MET A 184 -37.08 23.44 38.61
C MET A 184 -37.76 24.78 38.33
N ARG A 185 -38.09 25.05 37.06
CA ARG A 185 -38.82 26.27 36.66
C ARG A 185 -40.23 26.30 37.26
N ASP A 186 -40.91 25.17 37.25
CA ASP A 186 -42.30 25.05 37.73
C ASP A 186 -42.38 24.98 39.27
N ALA A 187 -41.24 24.80 39.95
CA ALA A 187 -41.19 24.80 41.41
C ALA A 187 -41.57 26.19 41.95
N PRO A 188 -42.61 26.29 42.80
CA PRO A 188 -42.98 27.57 43.41
C PRO A 188 -41.82 28.09 44.26
N GLY A 189 -41.33 29.30 43.98
CA GLY A 189 -40.37 29.97 44.84
C GLY A 189 -40.88 29.96 46.29
N ALA A 190 -40.11 29.36 47.20
CA ALA A 190 -40.47 29.25 48.61
C ALA A 190 -40.62 30.66 49.21
N GLY A 191 -41.84 31.17 49.24
CA GLY A 191 -42.18 32.42 49.92
C GLY A 191 -41.94 32.29 51.42
N PRO A 192 -41.50 33.37 52.11
CA PRO A 192 -41.03 33.31 53.48
C PRO A 192 -42.15 32.82 54.42
N THR A 193 -41.94 31.65 55.03
CA THR A 193 -42.80 31.16 56.11
C THR A 193 -42.63 32.05 57.32
N GLY A 194 -43.49 33.06 57.44
CA GLY A 194 -43.67 33.86 58.64
C GLY A 194 -44.19 32.98 59.77
N ARG A 195 -43.29 32.47 60.62
CA ARG A 195 -43.63 31.83 61.89
C ARG A 195 -44.14 32.91 62.84
N THR A 196 -45.44 33.16 62.83
CA THR A 196 -46.10 33.90 63.91
C THR A 196 -46.18 33.00 65.13
N GLY A 197 -45.64 33.50 66.24
CA GLY A 197 -45.63 32.82 67.53
C GLY A 197 -47.05 32.54 68.00
N GLN A 198 -47.33 31.28 68.31
CA GLN A 198 -48.50 30.90 69.06
C GLN A 198 -48.12 30.87 70.54
N THR A 199 -48.38 31.98 71.22
CA THR A 199 -48.60 32.04 72.65
C THR A 199 -50.01 31.53 72.94
N ARG A 200 -50.10 30.47 73.73
CA ARG A 200 -51.27 30.01 74.51
C ARG A 200 -50.67 29.08 75.57
N GLY A 201 -50.95 29.18 76.85
CA GLY A 201 -51.92 29.93 77.65
C GLY A 201 -51.89 29.27 79.02
#